data_AF-A0A239Q0B7-F1
#
_entry.id   AF-A0A239Q0B7-F1
#
_cell.length_a   1.000
_cell.length_b   1.000
_cell.length_c   1.000
_cell.angle_alpha   90.00
_cell.angle_beta   90.00
_cell.angle_gamma   90.00
#
_symmetry.space_group_name_H-M   'P 1'
#
loop_
_entity.id
_entity.type
_entity.pdbx_description
1 polymer ?
#
loop_
_entity_poly.entity_id
_entity_poly.type
_entity_poly.pdbx_seq_one_letter_code
_entity_poly.pdbx_strand_id
1 'polypeptide(L)'
;MPKLTKRVVDSLKPEAAEVVHWDDELPGFGVRVHPTGRKAYIVKCRCRGRQIKMTIGRHGSITVEQARTKARGIIADAKEGSDPSAQYSRMRKSPTMKELGQRFLDDYVPTHCRKTTEREYRRSVELFINPKMGTRKVIDIDRSDIAKFHHDLRDKRYQANRSLGVLSKMFNLAEIWGIRPDGSNPCRHVKKYKEVKRERFLSDAEYKQLGDALRQAEVEKTETQSAIDAIWLLMLTGCRLGEIMTLKWDYVDLDARELRLPDSKTGPKTVHLGSAAVERLKGIKKLEDNEFVITGKNPGAHLTDLQHPWRRIRKSAKLDGLRLHDLRHSFASRGLLVGEGLPMIGKLLGHTQVQTTARYAHLANDPIKSAADRIAEKISDSANGDGKEIPEVSSADAPDDHSTDDFSEKITPHLQAIVKALTRQAARETFKSQRNGRGSAPHSDDEI
;
A
#
# COMPACT_ATOMS: atom_id res chain seq x y z
N MET A 1 -21.84 -55.18 26.53
CA MET A 1 -22.43 -55.66 25.25
C MET A 1 -21.28 -56.10 24.37
N PRO A 2 -21.43 -57.13 23.53
CA PRO A 2 -20.37 -57.51 22.59
C PRO A 2 -20.08 -56.38 21.60
N LYS A 3 -18.91 -56.44 20.93
CA LYS A 3 -18.49 -55.56 19.83
C LYS A 3 -19.67 -55.13 18.96
N LEU A 4 -19.85 -53.82 18.80
CA LEU A 4 -20.85 -53.26 17.90
C LEU A 4 -20.51 -53.67 16.47
N THR A 5 -21.33 -54.54 15.89
CA THR A 5 -21.30 -54.90 14.48
C THR A 5 -22.52 -54.32 13.79
N LYS A 6 -22.52 -54.27 12.45
CA LYS A 6 -23.69 -53.81 11.68
C LYS A 6 -24.97 -54.54 12.13
N ARG A 7 -24.91 -55.87 12.23
CA ARG A 7 -26.04 -56.71 12.68
C ARG A 7 -26.55 -56.33 14.08
N VAL A 8 -25.63 -56.11 15.03
CA VAL A 8 -25.98 -55.70 16.40
C VAL A 8 -26.62 -54.32 16.38
N VAL A 9 -26.07 -53.36 15.64
CA VAL A 9 -26.64 -52.01 15.58
C VAL A 9 -28.01 -52.01 14.89
N ASP A 10 -28.19 -52.80 13.85
CA ASP A 10 -29.47 -52.95 13.12
C ASP A 10 -30.56 -53.52 14.03
N SER A 11 -30.24 -54.48 14.91
CA SER A 11 -31.21 -55.13 15.80
C SER A 11 -31.62 -54.31 17.04
N LEU A 12 -30.93 -53.21 17.35
CA LEU A 12 -31.30 -52.34 18.47
C LEU A 12 -32.69 -51.72 18.25
N LYS A 13 -33.58 -51.89 19.23
CA LYS A 13 -34.94 -51.32 19.23
C LYS A 13 -34.96 -49.96 19.92
N PRO A 14 -35.83 -49.02 19.48
CA PRO A 14 -36.04 -47.78 20.21
C PRO A 14 -36.72 -48.03 21.55
N GLU A 15 -36.31 -47.26 22.55
CA GLU A 15 -36.93 -47.22 23.89
C GLU A 15 -37.62 -45.86 24.13
N ALA A 16 -38.34 -45.72 25.25
CA ALA A 16 -39.05 -44.48 25.59
C ALA A 16 -38.12 -43.27 25.77
N ALA A 17 -36.84 -43.50 26.11
CA ALA A 17 -35.80 -42.48 26.25
C ALA A 17 -34.61 -42.76 25.32
N GLU A 18 -33.73 -41.78 25.14
CA GLU A 18 -32.49 -42.02 24.38
C GLU A 18 -31.55 -42.97 25.14
N VAL A 19 -31.14 -44.06 24.48
CA VAL A 19 -30.23 -45.06 25.07
C VAL A 19 -28.93 -45.10 24.27
N VAL A 20 -27.81 -45.26 24.99
CA VAL A 20 -26.49 -45.40 24.39
C VAL A 20 -25.96 -46.81 24.66
N HIS A 21 -25.63 -47.52 23.59
CA HIS A 21 -24.95 -48.81 23.65
C HIS A 21 -23.46 -48.59 23.34
N TRP A 22 -22.60 -48.91 24.30
CA TRP A 22 -21.15 -48.75 24.16
C TRP A 22 -20.49 -49.96 23.51
N ASP A 23 -19.45 -49.70 22.72
CA ASP A 23 -18.60 -50.70 22.08
C ASP A 23 -17.60 -51.26 23.10
N ASP A 24 -17.42 -52.57 23.09
CA ASP A 24 -16.48 -53.28 23.97
C ASP A 24 -15.03 -53.18 23.46
N GLU A 25 -14.86 -53.15 22.13
CA GLU A 25 -13.53 -53.10 21.50
C GLU A 25 -12.89 -51.71 21.62
N LEU A 26 -13.69 -50.64 21.62
CA LEU A 26 -13.19 -49.27 21.70
C LEU A 26 -13.90 -48.50 22.83
N PRO A 27 -13.29 -48.45 24.04
CA PRO A 27 -13.85 -47.72 25.16
C PRO A 27 -14.15 -46.27 24.82
N GLY A 28 -15.39 -45.85 25.07
CA GLY A 28 -15.87 -44.51 24.75
C GLY A 28 -16.50 -44.36 23.36
N PHE A 29 -16.44 -45.36 22.48
CA PHE A 29 -17.23 -45.38 21.24
C PHE A 29 -18.56 -46.10 21.49
N GLY A 30 -19.65 -45.61 20.90
CA GLY A 30 -20.97 -46.22 21.06
C GLY A 30 -21.99 -45.76 20.03
N VAL A 31 -23.16 -46.38 20.04
CA VAL A 31 -24.31 -45.97 19.24
C VAL A 31 -25.44 -45.48 20.14
N ARG A 32 -25.97 -44.30 19.83
CA ARG A 32 -27.15 -43.71 20.46
C ARG A 32 -28.38 -44.05 19.64
N VAL A 33 -29.40 -44.59 20.29
CA VAL A 33 -30.71 -44.88 19.71
C VAL A 33 -31.71 -43.88 20.29
N HIS A 34 -32.33 -43.08 19.43
CA HIS A 34 -33.39 -42.16 19.82
C HIS A 34 -34.73 -42.89 19.91
N PRO A 35 -35.71 -42.38 20.69
CA PRO A 35 -37.08 -42.92 20.73
C PRO A 35 -37.76 -42.98 19.35
N THR A 36 -37.34 -42.11 18.43
CA THR A 36 -37.79 -42.09 17.02
C THR A 36 -37.19 -43.21 16.15
N GLY A 37 -36.39 -44.12 16.72
CA GLY A 37 -35.69 -45.18 15.99
C GLY A 37 -34.42 -44.73 15.25
N ARG A 38 -34.09 -43.43 15.28
CA ARG A 38 -32.86 -42.90 14.66
C ARG A 38 -31.63 -43.35 15.46
N LYS A 39 -30.63 -43.89 14.75
CA LYS A 39 -29.37 -44.36 15.34
C LYS A 39 -28.20 -43.46 14.92
N ALA A 40 -27.39 -43.02 15.86
CA ALA A 40 -26.23 -42.17 15.62
C ALA A 40 -25.02 -42.62 16.43
N TYR A 41 -23.87 -42.74 15.77
CA TYR A 41 -22.63 -43.09 16.46
C TYR A 41 -22.07 -41.90 17.23
N ILE A 42 -21.56 -42.19 18.42
CA ILE A 42 -21.01 -41.18 19.32
C ILE A 42 -19.67 -41.63 19.87
N VAL A 43 -18.86 -40.67 20.28
CA VAL A 43 -17.64 -40.88 21.04
C VAL A 43 -17.65 -40.05 22.31
N LYS A 44 -17.15 -40.62 23.40
CA LYS A 44 -17.00 -40.03 24.73
C LYS A 44 -15.57 -40.24 25.18
N CYS A 45 -14.81 -39.16 25.30
CA CYS A 45 -13.41 -39.17 25.76
C CYS A 45 -13.17 -38.06 26.78
N ARG A 46 -11.98 -38.01 27.38
CA ARG A 46 -11.53 -36.91 28.22
C ARG A 46 -10.38 -36.18 27.52
N CYS A 47 -10.42 -34.86 27.51
CA CYS A 47 -9.31 -34.01 27.09
C CYS A 47 -9.09 -32.96 28.18
N ARG A 48 -7.85 -32.81 28.67
CA ARG A 48 -7.47 -31.84 29.71
C ARG A 48 -8.41 -31.84 30.94
N GLY A 49 -8.74 -33.03 31.43
CA GLY A 49 -9.63 -33.21 32.60
C GLY A 49 -11.13 -33.02 32.33
N ARG A 50 -11.54 -32.50 31.15
CA ARG A 50 -12.94 -32.32 30.78
C ARG A 50 -13.45 -33.50 29.96
N GLN A 51 -14.67 -33.95 30.27
CA GLN A 51 -15.36 -34.96 29.47
C GLN A 51 -15.94 -34.33 28.20
N ILE A 52 -15.62 -34.92 27.05
CA ILE A 52 -16.12 -34.53 25.73
C ILE A 52 -17.04 -35.64 25.22
N LYS A 53 -18.20 -35.27 24.67
CA LYS A 53 -19.15 -36.18 24.00
C LYS A 53 -19.47 -35.61 22.61
N MET A 54 -19.20 -36.37 21.57
CA MET A 54 -19.40 -35.95 20.18
C MET A 54 -20.20 -36.97 19.39
N THR A 55 -21.00 -36.51 18.43
CA THR A 55 -21.68 -37.36 17.46
C THR A 55 -20.82 -37.46 16.20
N ILE A 56 -20.47 -38.68 15.79
CA ILE A 56 -19.61 -38.96 14.65
C ILE A 56 -20.41 -38.95 13.34
N GLY A 57 -21.61 -39.52 13.37
CA GLY A 57 -22.48 -39.57 12.21
C GLY A 57 -23.68 -40.50 12.40
N ARG A 58 -24.65 -40.41 11.48
CA ARG A 58 -25.86 -41.22 11.50
C ARG A 58 -25.58 -42.63 10.97
N HIS A 59 -26.11 -43.64 11.65
CA HIS A 59 -26.12 -45.01 11.15
C HIS A 59 -26.93 -45.08 9.84
N GLY A 60 -26.35 -45.69 8.81
CA GLY A 60 -26.86 -45.69 7.43
C GLY A 60 -26.13 -44.71 6.51
N SER A 61 -25.70 -43.55 7.02
CA SER A 61 -24.81 -42.62 6.28
C SER A 61 -23.33 -42.98 6.42
N ILE A 62 -22.95 -43.61 7.53
CA ILE A 62 -21.63 -44.20 7.75
C ILE A 62 -21.78 -45.61 8.34
N THR A 63 -20.82 -46.49 8.05
CA THR A 63 -20.80 -47.86 8.61
C THR A 63 -20.26 -47.86 10.04
N VAL A 64 -20.52 -48.94 10.79
CA VAL A 64 -20.00 -49.09 12.17
C VAL A 64 -18.48 -49.04 12.19
N GLU A 65 -17.82 -49.69 11.23
CA GLU A 65 -16.36 -49.70 11.11
C GLU A 65 -15.80 -48.31 10.77
N GLN A 66 -16.41 -47.58 9.83
CA GLN A 66 -16.01 -46.20 9.52
C GLN A 66 -16.19 -45.28 10.74
N ALA A 67 -17.27 -45.46 11.50
CA ALA A 67 -17.51 -44.71 12.72
C ALA A 67 -16.49 -45.05 13.81
N ARG A 68 -16.11 -46.33 13.95
CA ARG A 68 -15.07 -46.80 14.89
C ARG A 68 -13.71 -46.21 14.53
N THR A 69 -13.31 -46.22 13.27
CA THR A 69 -12.04 -45.61 12.82
C THR A 69 -12.00 -44.10 13.12
N LYS A 70 -13.08 -43.37 12.83
CA LYS A 70 -13.19 -41.95 13.19
C LYS A 70 -13.14 -41.72 14.70
N ALA A 71 -13.78 -42.60 15.48
CA ALA A 71 -13.73 -42.54 16.94
C ALA A 71 -12.30 -42.73 17.49
N ARG A 72 -11.52 -43.66 16.91
CA ARG A 72 -10.11 -43.88 17.28
C ARG A 72 -9.28 -42.61 17.11
N GLY A 73 -9.42 -41.93 15.96
CA GLY A 73 -8.74 -40.65 15.70
C GLY A 73 -9.10 -39.58 16.74
N ILE A 74 -10.39 -39.38 17.01
CA ILE A 74 -10.86 -38.39 18.00
C ILE A 74 -10.34 -38.71 19.42
N ILE A 75 -10.24 -39.99 19.79
CA ILE A 75 -9.68 -40.41 21.08
C ILE A 75 -8.17 -40.17 21.14
N ALA A 76 -7.44 -40.42 20.05
CA ALA A 76 -6.01 -40.15 19.95
C ALA A 76 -5.72 -38.65 20.08
N ASP A 77 -6.41 -37.80 19.30
CA ASP A 77 -6.26 -36.34 19.34
C ASP A 77 -6.53 -35.78 20.75
N ALA A 78 -7.57 -36.28 21.41
CA ALA A 78 -7.92 -35.88 22.78
C ALA A 78 -6.86 -36.29 23.81
N LYS A 79 -6.18 -37.42 23.62
CA LYS A 79 -5.06 -37.86 24.48
C LYS A 79 -3.82 -36.99 24.27
N GLU A 80 -3.56 -36.55 23.05
CA GLU A 80 -2.49 -35.61 22.69
C GLU A 80 -2.80 -34.17 23.15
N GLY A 81 -3.95 -33.95 23.79
CA GLY A 81 -4.33 -32.65 24.36
C GLY A 81 -4.97 -31.68 23.37
N SER A 82 -5.29 -32.14 22.16
CA SER A 82 -6.09 -31.43 21.16
C SER A 82 -7.57 -31.73 21.40
N ASP A 83 -8.40 -30.73 21.71
CA ASP A 83 -9.85 -30.92 21.93
C ASP A 83 -10.60 -30.85 20.58
N PRO A 84 -11.02 -31.98 19.98
CA PRO A 84 -11.66 -31.97 18.66
C PRO A 84 -13.05 -31.34 18.76
N SER A 85 -13.74 -31.45 19.91
CA SER A 85 -15.05 -30.82 20.12
C SER A 85 -14.96 -29.30 20.10
N ALA A 86 -13.89 -28.73 20.67
CA ALA A 86 -13.61 -27.30 20.56
C ALA A 86 -13.33 -26.90 19.10
N GLN A 87 -12.59 -27.71 18.34
CA GLN A 87 -12.31 -27.46 16.93
C GLN A 87 -13.60 -27.48 16.07
N TYR A 88 -14.42 -28.51 16.18
CA TYR A 88 -15.72 -28.58 15.48
C TYR A 88 -16.69 -27.48 15.92
N SER A 89 -16.67 -27.10 17.20
CA SER A 89 -17.47 -25.97 17.71
C SER A 89 -16.99 -24.63 17.15
N ARG A 90 -15.67 -24.41 17.04
CA ARG A 90 -15.08 -23.23 16.39
C ARG A 90 -15.43 -23.17 14.91
N MET A 91 -15.38 -24.29 14.19
CA MET A 91 -15.81 -24.35 12.78
C MET A 91 -17.31 -24.04 12.62
N ARG A 92 -18.16 -24.54 13.53
CA ARG A 92 -19.59 -24.25 13.51
C ARG A 92 -19.91 -22.79 13.81
N LYS A 93 -19.22 -22.18 14.78
CA LYS A 93 -19.39 -20.78 15.21
C LYS A 93 -18.52 -19.78 14.42
N SER A 94 -17.73 -20.25 13.46
CA SER A 94 -16.88 -19.37 12.65
C SER A 94 -17.78 -18.38 11.90
N PRO A 95 -17.49 -17.07 12.00
CA PRO A 95 -18.25 -16.05 11.29
C PRO A 95 -18.12 -16.24 9.78
N THR A 96 -19.09 -15.68 9.07
CA THR A 96 -19.07 -15.53 7.61
C THR A 96 -18.11 -14.41 7.20
N MET A 97 -17.70 -14.40 5.92
CA MET A 97 -16.89 -13.31 5.37
C MET A 97 -17.60 -11.96 5.46
N LYS A 98 -18.94 -11.93 5.36
CA LYS A 98 -19.74 -10.72 5.54
C LYS A 98 -19.64 -10.20 6.97
N GLU A 99 -19.77 -11.06 7.97
CA GLU A 99 -19.62 -10.70 9.38
C GLU A 99 -18.19 -10.26 9.71
N LEU A 100 -17.17 -10.93 9.16
CA LEU A 100 -15.78 -10.50 9.27
C LEU A 100 -15.58 -9.12 8.65
N GLY A 101 -16.15 -8.88 7.47
CA GLY A 101 -16.12 -7.58 6.79
C GLY A 101 -16.77 -6.49 7.61
N GLN A 102 -17.93 -6.75 8.21
CA GLN A 102 -18.61 -5.80 9.07
C GLN A 102 -17.77 -5.46 10.29
N ARG A 103 -17.28 -6.47 11.01
CA ARG A 103 -16.39 -6.27 12.16
C ARG A 103 -15.12 -5.50 11.79
N PHE A 104 -14.54 -5.77 10.63
CA PHE A 104 -13.41 -5.02 10.11
C PHE A 104 -13.73 -3.53 9.93
N LEU A 105 -14.88 -3.22 9.33
CA LEU A 105 -15.32 -1.85 9.07
C LEU A 105 -15.73 -1.10 10.34
N ASP A 106 -16.21 -1.80 11.37
CA ASP A 106 -16.69 -1.17 12.61
C ASP A 106 -15.59 -1.05 13.66
N ASP A 107 -14.79 -2.10 13.87
CA ASP A 107 -13.80 -2.14 14.96
C ASP A 107 -12.46 -1.53 14.54
N TYR A 108 -11.97 -1.86 13.35
CA TYR A 108 -10.59 -1.55 12.93
C TYR A 108 -10.51 -0.25 12.12
N VAL A 109 -11.41 -0.05 11.18
CA VAL A 109 -11.30 1.05 10.22
C VAL A 109 -11.45 2.44 10.86
N PRO A 110 -12.42 2.70 11.75
CA PRO A 110 -12.61 4.04 12.32
C PRO A 110 -11.43 4.49 13.19
N THR A 111 -10.74 3.53 13.81
CA THR A 111 -9.63 3.78 14.73
C THR A 111 -8.27 3.88 14.04
N HIS A 112 -8.10 3.26 12.87
CA HIS A 112 -6.79 3.14 12.20
C HIS A 112 -6.71 3.76 10.81
N CYS A 113 -7.83 4.20 10.23
CA CYS A 113 -7.88 4.65 8.84
C CYS A 113 -8.46 6.07 8.72
N ARG A 114 -7.96 6.84 7.75
CA ARG A 114 -8.59 8.10 7.36
C ARG A 114 -9.95 7.84 6.70
N LYS A 115 -10.90 8.78 6.79
CA LYS A 115 -12.24 8.69 6.17
C LYS A 115 -12.23 8.29 4.68
N THR A 116 -11.23 8.74 3.91
CA THR A 116 -11.09 8.37 2.50
C THR A 116 -10.68 6.90 2.31
N THR A 117 -9.80 6.39 3.18
CA THR A 117 -9.42 4.97 3.21
C THR A 117 -10.59 4.11 3.66
N GLU A 118 -11.36 4.57 4.67
CA GLU A 118 -12.59 3.89 5.08
C GLU A 118 -13.54 3.69 3.91
N ARG A 119 -13.83 4.75 3.14
CA ARG A 119 -14.73 4.66 1.99
C ARG A 119 -14.28 3.62 0.97
N GLU A 120 -12.99 3.56 0.66
CA GLU A 120 -12.45 2.57 -0.28
C GLU A 120 -12.48 1.14 0.30
N TYR A 121 -12.23 0.98 1.59
CA TYR A 121 -12.33 -0.31 2.26
C TYR A 121 -13.77 -0.81 2.30
N ARG A 122 -14.71 0.04 2.70
CA ARG A 122 -16.15 -0.22 2.67
C ARG A 122 -16.60 -0.63 1.28
N ARG A 123 -16.24 0.16 0.26
CA ARG A 123 -16.51 -0.16 -1.15
C ARG A 123 -15.95 -1.51 -1.56
N SER A 124 -14.70 -1.81 -1.17
CA SER A 124 -14.06 -3.10 -1.46
C SER A 124 -14.81 -4.28 -0.82
N VAL A 125 -15.21 -4.14 0.44
CA VAL A 125 -15.94 -5.16 1.20
C VAL A 125 -17.33 -5.37 0.61
N GLU A 126 -18.11 -4.30 0.45
CA GLU A 126 -19.52 -4.37 0.09
C GLU A 126 -19.75 -4.70 -1.39
N LEU A 127 -18.97 -4.12 -2.31
CA LEU A 127 -19.23 -4.24 -3.75
C LEU A 127 -18.42 -5.34 -4.44
N PHE A 128 -17.32 -5.79 -3.85
CA PHE A 128 -16.43 -6.77 -4.50
C PHE A 128 -16.34 -8.06 -3.71
N ILE A 129 -16.05 -8.01 -2.41
CA ILE A 129 -15.80 -9.21 -1.59
C ILE A 129 -17.13 -9.91 -1.23
N ASN A 130 -18.07 -9.19 -0.62
CA ASN A 130 -19.33 -9.75 -0.13
C ASN A 130 -20.16 -10.44 -1.23
N PRO A 131 -20.31 -9.89 -2.44
CA PRO A 131 -21.09 -10.54 -3.49
C PRO A 131 -20.51 -11.88 -3.94
N LYS A 132 -19.21 -12.11 -3.76
CA LYS A 132 -18.51 -13.31 -4.23
C LYS A 132 -18.35 -14.39 -3.16
N MET A 133 -18.12 -13.99 -1.90
CA MET A 133 -17.82 -14.94 -0.83
C MET A 133 -18.42 -14.58 0.52
N GLY A 134 -19.29 -13.56 0.60
CA GLY A 134 -19.82 -13.02 1.85
C GLY A 134 -20.53 -14.04 2.73
N THR A 135 -21.22 -15.03 2.15
CA THR A 135 -21.95 -16.08 2.88
C THR A 135 -21.07 -17.25 3.33
N ARG A 136 -19.84 -17.35 2.80
CA ARG A 136 -18.91 -18.43 3.16
C ARG A 136 -18.28 -18.14 4.52
N LYS A 137 -17.98 -19.20 5.28
CA LYS A 137 -17.30 -19.07 6.57
C LYS A 137 -15.84 -18.73 6.39
N VAL A 138 -15.33 -17.91 7.28
CA VAL A 138 -13.93 -17.46 7.27
C VAL A 138 -12.97 -18.63 7.31
N ILE A 139 -13.30 -19.71 8.05
CA ILE A 139 -12.42 -20.90 8.18
C ILE A 139 -12.39 -21.77 6.92
N ASP A 140 -13.45 -21.73 6.10
CA ASP A 140 -13.62 -22.56 4.90
C ASP A 140 -13.07 -21.88 3.63
N ILE A 141 -12.53 -20.67 3.74
CA ILE A 141 -11.85 -19.99 2.63
C ILE A 141 -10.40 -20.46 2.55
N ASP A 142 -10.03 -20.97 1.38
CA ASP A 142 -8.67 -21.37 1.07
C ASP A 142 -8.01 -20.45 0.04
N ARG A 143 -6.75 -20.73 -0.30
CA ARG A 143 -5.99 -19.93 -1.28
C ARG A 143 -6.58 -20.03 -2.69
N SER A 144 -7.14 -21.18 -3.07
CA SER A 144 -7.73 -21.39 -4.39
C SER A 144 -8.96 -20.50 -4.60
N ASP A 145 -9.75 -20.28 -3.54
CA ASP A 145 -10.87 -19.35 -3.55
C ASP A 145 -10.43 -17.90 -3.77
N ILE A 146 -9.35 -17.47 -3.07
CA ILE A 146 -8.80 -16.12 -3.23
C ILE A 146 -8.20 -15.95 -4.63
N ALA A 147 -7.51 -16.96 -5.15
CA ALA A 147 -6.95 -16.94 -6.49
C ALA A 147 -8.06 -16.84 -7.55
N LYS A 148 -9.15 -17.61 -7.40
CA LYS A 148 -10.33 -17.53 -8.25
C LYS A 148 -10.98 -16.15 -8.18
N PHE A 149 -11.20 -15.61 -6.98
CA PHE A 149 -11.73 -14.25 -6.79
C PHE A 149 -10.87 -13.18 -7.48
N HIS A 150 -9.55 -13.25 -7.31
CA HIS A 150 -8.62 -12.31 -7.94
C HIS A 150 -8.64 -12.45 -9.47
N HIS A 151 -8.72 -13.69 -9.97
CA HIS A 151 -8.84 -13.99 -11.40
C HIS A 151 -10.16 -13.50 -12.00
N ASP A 152 -11.29 -13.65 -11.32
CA ASP A 152 -12.59 -13.12 -11.78
C ASP A 152 -12.55 -11.60 -12.03
N LEU A 153 -11.64 -10.88 -11.36
CA LEU A 153 -11.43 -9.44 -11.52
C LEU A 153 -10.28 -9.09 -12.49
N ARG A 154 -9.80 -10.04 -13.30
CA ARG A 154 -8.66 -9.87 -14.23
C ARG A 154 -8.81 -8.71 -15.22
N ASP A 155 -10.04 -8.41 -15.65
CA ASP A 155 -10.33 -7.30 -16.56
C ASP A 155 -10.21 -5.94 -15.86
N LYS A 156 -10.25 -5.93 -14.52
CA LYS A 156 -10.09 -4.77 -13.64
C LYS A 156 -8.87 -4.96 -12.73
N ARG A 157 -7.70 -5.20 -13.33
CA ARG A 157 -6.43 -5.54 -12.63
C ARG A 157 -6.13 -4.69 -11.40
N TYR A 158 -6.31 -3.37 -11.49
CA TYR A 158 -6.11 -2.46 -10.36
C TYR A 158 -7.06 -2.78 -9.20
N GLN A 159 -8.36 -2.94 -9.49
CA GLN A 159 -9.37 -3.28 -8.50
C GLN A 159 -9.13 -4.68 -7.90
N ALA A 160 -8.70 -5.66 -8.71
CA ALA A 160 -8.32 -6.98 -8.24
C ALA A 160 -7.21 -6.89 -7.19
N ASN A 161 -6.14 -6.14 -7.48
CA ASN A 161 -5.02 -5.93 -6.57
C ASN A 161 -5.41 -5.17 -5.30
N ARG A 162 -6.28 -4.14 -5.42
CA ARG A 162 -6.77 -3.39 -4.25
C ARG A 162 -7.62 -4.29 -3.35
N SER A 163 -8.56 -5.05 -3.92
CA SER A 163 -9.46 -5.95 -3.19
C SER A 163 -8.68 -7.08 -2.51
N LEU A 164 -7.66 -7.63 -3.17
CA LEU A 164 -6.74 -8.60 -2.57
C LEU A 164 -5.98 -8.01 -1.37
N GLY A 165 -5.60 -6.73 -1.43
CA GLY A 165 -4.98 -6.03 -0.30
C GLY A 165 -5.91 -5.92 0.90
N VAL A 166 -7.19 -5.56 0.67
CA VAL A 166 -8.21 -5.49 1.74
C VAL A 166 -8.47 -6.88 2.33
N LEU A 167 -8.68 -7.90 1.48
CA LEU A 167 -8.83 -9.29 1.92
C LEU A 167 -7.65 -9.75 2.77
N SER A 168 -6.42 -9.49 2.32
CA SER A 168 -5.23 -9.88 3.07
C SER A 168 -5.20 -9.24 4.45
N LYS A 169 -5.60 -7.97 4.58
CA LYS A 169 -5.70 -7.30 5.88
C LYS A 169 -6.82 -7.87 6.75
N MET A 170 -8.00 -8.14 6.19
CA MET A 170 -9.11 -8.78 6.90
C MET A 170 -8.71 -10.15 7.45
N PHE A 171 -8.04 -10.98 6.65
CA PHE A 171 -7.59 -12.30 7.10
C PHE A 171 -6.45 -12.22 8.13
N ASN A 172 -5.55 -11.25 8.03
CA ASN A 172 -4.56 -11.01 9.10
C ASN A 172 -5.25 -10.62 10.42
N LEU A 173 -6.32 -9.81 10.37
CA LEU A 173 -7.10 -9.50 11.57
C LEU A 173 -7.89 -10.71 12.07
N ALA A 174 -8.37 -11.58 11.18
CA ALA A 174 -9.00 -12.84 11.57
C ALA A 174 -8.04 -13.78 12.32
N GLU A 175 -6.75 -13.77 11.98
CA GLU A 175 -5.70 -14.45 12.77
C GLU A 175 -5.59 -13.82 14.17
N ILE A 176 -5.39 -12.50 14.24
CA ILE A 176 -5.27 -11.76 15.51
C ILE A 176 -6.49 -11.92 16.40
N TRP A 177 -7.69 -11.97 15.82
CA TRP A 177 -8.95 -12.16 16.55
C TRP A 177 -9.25 -13.62 16.91
N GLY A 178 -8.33 -14.54 16.62
CA GLY A 178 -8.47 -15.96 16.92
C GLY A 178 -9.56 -16.68 16.12
N ILE A 179 -10.05 -16.06 15.05
CA ILE A 179 -11.03 -16.67 14.13
C ILE A 179 -10.34 -17.70 13.24
N ARG A 180 -9.07 -17.47 12.91
CA ARG A 180 -8.20 -18.38 12.19
C ARG A 180 -6.87 -18.58 12.92
N PRO A 181 -6.15 -19.70 12.70
CA PRO A 181 -4.80 -19.88 13.21
C PRO A 181 -3.80 -18.89 12.59
N ASP A 182 -2.79 -18.51 13.35
CA ASP A 182 -1.70 -17.66 12.86
C ASP A 182 -1.02 -18.28 11.64
N GLY A 183 -0.69 -17.44 10.65
CA GLY A 183 -0.05 -17.88 9.42
C GLY A 183 -0.97 -18.55 8.40
N SER A 184 -2.26 -18.73 8.70
CA SER A 184 -3.23 -19.39 7.82
C SER A 184 -3.90 -18.48 6.77
N ASN A 185 -3.46 -17.23 6.63
CA ASN A 185 -4.03 -16.25 5.71
C ASN A 185 -4.04 -16.77 4.26
N PRO A 186 -5.22 -17.00 3.65
CA PRO A 186 -5.34 -17.60 2.34
C PRO A 186 -4.87 -16.67 1.20
N CYS A 187 -4.70 -15.37 1.46
CA CYS A 187 -4.18 -14.43 0.46
C CYS A 187 -2.67 -14.54 0.25
N ARG A 188 -1.94 -15.26 1.12
CA ARG A 188 -0.50 -15.47 0.96
C ARG A 188 -0.20 -16.18 -0.36
N HIS A 189 0.86 -15.74 -1.02
CA HIS A 189 1.33 -16.25 -2.33
C HIS A 189 0.41 -15.99 -3.52
N VAL A 190 -0.71 -15.27 -3.36
CA VAL A 190 -1.52 -14.84 -4.51
C VAL A 190 -0.81 -13.68 -5.21
N LYS A 191 -0.32 -13.93 -6.43
CA LYS A 191 0.47 -12.95 -7.19
C LYS A 191 -0.43 -11.84 -7.73
N LYS A 192 -0.11 -10.59 -7.37
CA LYS A 192 -0.79 -9.40 -7.91
C LYS A 192 -0.54 -9.25 -9.42
N TYR A 193 -1.52 -8.71 -10.13
CA TYR A 193 -1.34 -8.33 -11.53
C TYR A 193 -0.30 -7.20 -11.65
N LYS A 194 0.49 -7.23 -12.73
CA LYS A 194 1.37 -6.12 -13.08
C LYS A 194 0.51 -4.89 -13.39
N GLU A 195 0.71 -3.84 -12.60
CA GLU A 195 0.08 -2.54 -12.85
C GLU A 195 0.94 -1.75 -13.84
N VAL A 196 0.34 -1.29 -14.94
CA VAL A 196 1.02 -0.40 -15.88
C VAL A 196 0.97 1.00 -15.29
N LYS A 197 2.12 1.53 -14.87
CA LYS A 197 2.24 2.91 -14.45
C LYS A 197 2.11 3.79 -15.71
N ARG A 198 1.20 4.76 -15.67
CA ARG A 198 1.08 5.77 -16.72
C ARG A 198 1.90 6.97 -16.33
N GLU A 199 2.86 7.33 -17.17
CA GLU A 199 3.68 8.53 -17.05
C GLU A 199 3.24 9.52 -18.12
N ARG A 200 2.89 10.73 -17.68
CA ARG A 200 2.40 11.82 -18.53
C ARG A 200 2.82 13.13 -17.88
N PHE A 201 3.51 13.96 -18.64
CA PHE A 201 3.94 15.30 -18.26
C PHE A 201 3.76 16.23 -19.46
N LEU A 202 3.52 17.51 -19.20
CA LEU A 202 3.29 18.54 -20.20
C LEU A 202 4.60 18.93 -20.92
N SER A 203 4.52 19.13 -22.24
CA SER A 203 5.54 19.85 -23.02
C SER A 203 5.34 21.37 -22.96
N ASP A 204 6.30 22.15 -23.45
CA ASP A 204 6.17 23.62 -23.52
C ASP A 204 4.96 24.07 -24.35
N ALA A 205 4.72 23.44 -25.48
CA ALA A 205 3.55 23.71 -26.31
C ALA A 205 2.24 23.40 -25.55
N GLU A 206 2.21 22.33 -24.76
CA GLU A 206 1.02 21.94 -24.00
C GLU A 206 0.80 22.82 -22.78
N TYR A 207 1.87 23.30 -22.12
CA TYR A 207 1.77 24.34 -21.09
C TYR A 207 1.13 25.61 -21.66
N LYS A 208 1.56 26.02 -22.87
CA LYS A 208 0.97 27.16 -23.56
C LYS A 208 -0.51 26.93 -23.86
N GLN A 209 -0.87 25.78 -24.44
CA GLN A 209 -2.26 25.41 -24.74
C GLN A 209 -3.15 25.42 -23.49
N LEU A 210 -2.67 24.86 -22.38
CA LEU A 210 -3.40 24.86 -21.11
C LEU A 210 -3.57 26.28 -20.56
N GLY A 211 -2.50 27.09 -20.58
CA GLY A 211 -2.54 28.48 -20.15
C GLY A 211 -3.50 29.34 -20.98
N ASP A 212 -3.50 29.16 -22.30
CA ASP A 212 -4.43 29.83 -23.22
C ASP A 212 -5.88 29.43 -22.92
N ALA A 213 -6.15 28.14 -22.73
CA ALA A 213 -7.49 27.66 -22.38
C ALA A 213 -8.00 28.18 -21.03
N LEU A 214 -7.12 28.30 -20.03
CA LEU A 214 -7.46 28.87 -18.72
C LEU A 214 -7.81 30.36 -18.82
N ARG A 215 -6.99 31.13 -19.55
CA ARG A 215 -7.26 32.55 -19.80
C ARG A 215 -8.55 32.76 -20.58
N GLN A 216 -8.80 31.94 -21.60
CA GLN A 216 -10.05 32.00 -22.36
C GLN A 216 -11.26 31.70 -21.46
N ALA A 217 -11.17 30.68 -20.60
CA ALA A 217 -12.24 30.35 -19.67
C ALA A 217 -12.52 31.47 -18.65
N GLU A 218 -11.49 32.22 -18.26
CA GLU A 218 -11.59 33.40 -17.38
C GLU A 218 -12.31 34.56 -18.08
N VAL A 219 -11.93 34.86 -19.33
CA VAL A 219 -12.54 35.93 -20.14
C VAL A 219 -13.99 35.61 -20.50
N GLU A 220 -14.25 34.40 -20.99
CA GLU A 220 -15.59 33.97 -21.42
C GLU A 220 -16.49 33.55 -20.26
N LYS A 221 -15.95 33.46 -19.03
CA LYS A 221 -16.64 33.00 -17.82
C LYS A 221 -17.29 31.62 -17.98
N THR A 222 -16.67 30.73 -18.76
CA THR A 222 -17.15 29.36 -18.97
C THR A 222 -16.93 28.46 -17.75
N GLU A 223 -16.05 28.88 -16.83
CA GLU A 223 -15.78 28.23 -15.56
C GLU A 223 -15.76 29.25 -14.41
N THR A 224 -15.93 28.75 -13.18
CA THR A 224 -15.78 29.60 -11.98
C THR A 224 -14.33 30.01 -11.77
N GLN A 225 -14.10 31.25 -11.32
CA GLN A 225 -12.76 31.77 -11.00
C GLN A 225 -11.97 30.82 -10.09
N SER A 226 -12.58 30.31 -9.01
CA SER A 226 -11.93 29.37 -8.09
C SER A 226 -11.45 28.07 -8.75
N ALA A 227 -12.15 27.57 -9.77
CA ALA A 227 -11.71 26.39 -10.51
C ALA A 227 -10.49 26.69 -11.38
N ILE A 228 -10.46 27.86 -12.02
CA ILE A 228 -9.34 28.35 -12.82
C ILE A 228 -8.12 28.57 -11.92
N ASP A 229 -8.30 29.25 -10.79
CA ASP A 229 -7.26 29.47 -9.78
C ASP A 229 -6.68 28.16 -9.26
N ALA A 230 -7.54 27.19 -8.92
CA ALA A 230 -7.10 25.89 -8.45
C ALA A 230 -6.19 25.17 -9.46
N ILE A 231 -6.50 25.24 -10.76
CA ILE A 231 -5.69 24.61 -11.81
C ILE A 231 -4.34 25.34 -11.97
N TRP A 232 -4.33 26.68 -11.96
CA TRP A 232 -3.10 27.46 -11.97
C TRP A 232 -2.20 27.12 -10.78
N LEU A 233 -2.75 27.10 -9.56
CA LEU A 233 -1.98 26.79 -8.36
C LEU A 233 -1.45 25.36 -8.39
N LEU A 234 -2.22 24.37 -8.86
CA LEU A 234 -1.74 22.99 -9.02
C LEU A 234 -0.56 22.90 -9.99
N MET A 235 -0.60 23.66 -11.08
CA MET A 235 0.45 23.70 -12.08
C MET A 235 1.72 24.39 -11.56
N LEU A 236 1.57 25.49 -10.82
CA LEU A 236 2.69 26.34 -10.39
C LEU A 236 3.37 25.89 -9.09
N THR A 237 2.71 25.06 -8.28
CA THR A 237 3.25 24.67 -6.95
C THR A 237 3.57 23.19 -6.85
N GLY A 238 3.06 22.36 -7.76
CA GLY A 238 3.16 20.89 -7.65
C GLY A 238 2.40 20.31 -6.45
N CYS A 239 1.54 21.08 -5.77
CA CYS A 239 0.73 20.59 -4.66
C CYS A 239 -0.22 19.45 -5.07
N ARG A 240 -0.66 18.66 -4.09
CA ARG A 240 -1.71 17.67 -4.33
C ARG A 240 -3.06 18.37 -4.50
N LEU A 241 -3.97 17.78 -5.29
CA LEU A 241 -5.33 18.30 -5.48
C LEU A 241 -6.02 18.65 -4.16
N GLY A 242 -5.99 17.73 -3.19
CA GLY A 242 -6.60 17.98 -1.88
C GLY A 242 -5.95 19.14 -1.11
N GLU A 243 -4.64 19.34 -1.25
CA GLU A 243 -3.91 20.41 -0.55
C GLU A 243 -4.35 21.80 -1.06
N ILE A 244 -4.56 21.95 -2.37
CA ILE A 244 -5.07 23.20 -2.96
C ILE A 244 -6.56 23.38 -2.70
N MET A 245 -7.36 22.32 -2.85
CA MET A 245 -8.82 22.39 -2.73
C MET A 245 -9.30 22.69 -1.31
N THR A 246 -8.50 22.36 -0.29
CA THR A 246 -8.81 22.66 1.12
C THR A 246 -7.86 23.71 1.71
N LEU A 247 -7.17 24.49 0.86
CA LEU A 247 -6.24 25.51 1.32
C LEU A 247 -7.02 26.64 2.00
N LYS A 248 -6.62 26.98 3.22
CA LYS A 248 -7.17 28.09 4.01
C LYS A 248 -6.24 29.29 3.97
N TRP A 249 -6.79 30.49 4.08
CA TRP A 249 -6.01 31.72 4.12
C TRP A 249 -5.01 31.76 5.29
N ASP A 250 -5.36 31.18 6.44
CA ASP A 250 -4.47 31.09 7.61
C ASP A 250 -3.23 30.23 7.37
N TYR A 251 -3.20 29.45 6.28
CA TYR A 251 -2.05 28.64 5.89
C TYR A 251 -1.16 29.35 4.87
N VAL A 252 -1.57 30.52 4.37
CA VAL A 252 -0.87 31.27 3.33
C VAL A 252 -0.07 32.40 3.97
N ASP A 253 1.26 32.31 3.85
CA ASP A 253 2.17 33.38 4.22
C ASP A 253 2.80 33.94 2.95
N LEU A 254 2.24 35.04 2.43
CA LEU A 254 2.69 35.64 1.17
C LEU A 254 4.03 36.36 1.31
N ASP A 255 4.37 36.82 2.52
CA ASP A 255 5.63 37.51 2.80
C ASP A 255 6.78 36.52 2.84
N ALA A 256 6.61 35.40 3.55
CA ALA A 256 7.56 34.29 3.53
C ALA A 256 7.51 33.47 2.22
N ARG A 257 6.49 33.68 1.37
CA ARG A 257 6.19 32.92 0.15
C ARG A 257 6.00 31.41 0.44
N GLU A 258 5.17 31.10 1.42
CA GLU A 258 4.96 29.75 1.92
C GLU A 258 3.49 29.37 2.05
N LEU A 259 3.21 28.08 1.84
CA LEU A 259 1.99 27.42 2.31
C LEU A 259 2.35 26.50 3.48
N ARG A 260 1.86 26.81 4.68
CA ARG A 260 2.10 26.03 5.90
C ARG A 260 0.93 25.07 6.12
N LEU A 261 1.06 23.84 5.63
CA LEU A 261 -0.03 22.86 5.59
C LEU A 261 0.04 21.92 6.81
N PRO A 262 -0.85 22.05 7.81
CA PRO A 262 -0.80 21.21 9.02
C PRO A 262 -1.25 19.76 8.75
N ASP A 263 -2.26 19.56 7.89
CA ASP A 263 -2.91 18.25 7.70
C ASP A 263 -2.73 17.68 6.29
N SER A 264 -1.48 17.42 5.87
CA SER A 264 -1.24 16.82 4.55
C SER A 264 -1.34 15.28 4.55
N LYS A 265 -1.34 14.68 3.35
CA LYS A 265 -1.29 13.22 3.18
C LYS A 265 -0.12 12.57 3.92
N THR A 266 0.98 13.29 4.07
CA THR A 266 2.25 12.81 4.66
C THR A 266 2.57 13.47 6.01
N GLY A 267 1.60 14.15 6.64
CA GLY A 267 1.80 14.94 7.86
C GLY A 267 2.01 16.44 7.57
N PRO A 268 2.32 17.25 8.58
CA PRO A 268 2.57 18.67 8.40
C PRO A 268 3.71 18.92 7.41
N LYS A 269 3.57 19.94 6.55
CA LYS A 269 4.65 20.35 5.63
C LYS A 269 4.51 21.81 5.21
N THR A 270 5.64 22.40 4.86
CA THR A 270 5.73 23.73 4.23
C THR A 270 5.99 23.57 2.74
N VAL A 271 5.27 24.32 1.90
CA VAL A 271 5.50 24.41 0.46
C VAL A 271 5.98 25.82 0.14
N HIS A 272 7.19 25.94 -0.40
CA HIS A 272 7.73 27.22 -0.86
C HIS A 272 7.18 27.58 -2.23
N LEU A 273 6.83 28.85 -2.42
CA LEU A 273 6.12 29.36 -3.58
C LEU A 273 7.06 30.15 -4.50
N GLY A 274 6.97 29.86 -5.80
CA GLY A 274 7.55 30.73 -6.82
C GLY A 274 6.74 32.02 -6.97
N SER A 275 7.38 33.08 -7.50
CA SER A 275 6.76 34.39 -7.71
C SER A 275 5.44 34.31 -8.47
N ALA A 276 5.36 33.52 -9.54
CA ALA A 276 4.13 33.35 -10.31
C ALA A 276 2.96 32.77 -9.48
N ALA A 277 3.24 31.88 -8.52
CA ALA A 277 2.21 31.33 -7.63
C ALA A 277 1.75 32.38 -6.60
N VAL A 278 2.69 33.18 -6.09
CA VAL A 278 2.41 34.30 -5.18
C VAL A 278 1.52 35.34 -5.87
N GLU A 279 1.86 35.75 -7.09
CA GLU A 279 1.06 36.70 -7.86
C GLU A 279 -0.34 36.16 -8.15
N ARG A 280 -0.47 34.86 -8.46
CA ARG A 280 -1.81 34.27 -8.61
C ARG A 280 -2.60 34.32 -7.31
N LEU A 281 -1.99 33.98 -6.17
CA LEU A 281 -2.66 34.02 -4.86
C LEU A 281 -3.10 35.43 -4.47
N LYS A 282 -2.27 36.45 -4.70
CA LYS A 282 -2.62 37.86 -4.46
C LYS A 282 -3.85 38.30 -5.26
N GLY A 283 -4.03 37.77 -6.46
CA GLY A 283 -5.18 38.05 -7.31
C GLY A 283 -6.48 37.39 -6.86
N ILE A 284 -6.44 36.43 -5.93
CA ILE A 284 -7.64 35.74 -5.45
C ILE A 284 -8.34 36.62 -4.40
N LYS A 285 -9.60 36.97 -4.66
CA LYS A 285 -10.42 37.72 -3.72
C LYS A 285 -10.71 36.89 -2.46
N LYS A 286 -10.23 37.34 -1.30
CA LYS A 286 -10.63 36.81 0.01
C LYS A 286 -12.07 37.22 0.31
N LEU A 287 -12.92 36.26 0.68
CA LEU A 287 -14.29 36.52 1.14
C LEU A 287 -14.29 36.56 2.68
N GLU A 288 -15.01 37.50 3.27
CA GLU A 288 -15.03 37.70 4.74
C GLU A 288 -15.55 36.46 5.48
N ASP A 289 -16.64 35.86 4.98
CA ASP A 289 -17.27 34.67 5.59
C ASP A 289 -16.76 33.32 5.03
N ASN A 290 -15.56 33.29 4.44
CA ASN A 290 -14.99 32.05 3.91
C ASN A 290 -13.48 31.96 4.13
N GLU A 291 -13.07 31.00 4.96
CA GLU A 291 -11.66 30.77 5.28
C GLU A 291 -10.86 30.16 4.12
N PHE A 292 -11.50 29.59 3.10
CA PHE A 292 -10.83 28.89 2.01
C PHE A 292 -10.38 29.82 0.89
N VAL A 293 -9.20 29.52 0.33
CA VAL A 293 -8.66 30.19 -0.86
C VAL A 293 -9.46 29.80 -2.10
N ILE A 294 -9.79 28.51 -2.24
CA ILE A 294 -10.58 27.97 -3.34
C ILE A 294 -12.01 27.73 -2.88
N THR A 295 -12.86 28.73 -3.08
CA THR A 295 -14.23 28.75 -2.57
C THR A 295 -15.20 27.92 -3.41
N GLY A 296 -16.19 27.33 -2.75
CA GLY A 296 -17.29 26.59 -3.38
C GLY A 296 -18.50 27.47 -3.65
N LYS A 297 -19.58 26.85 -4.16
CA LYS A 297 -20.87 27.54 -4.39
C LYS A 297 -21.64 27.83 -3.11
N ASN A 298 -21.47 26.99 -2.09
CA ASN A 298 -22.14 27.14 -0.81
C ASN A 298 -21.36 28.13 0.07
N PRO A 299 -22.04 29.01 0.82
CA PRO A 299 -21.39 29.91 1.77
C PRO A 299 -20.49 29.16 2.76
N GLY A 300 -19.29 29.71 3.03
CA GLY A 300 -18.29 29.12 3.94
C GLY A 300 -17.66 27.79 3.48
N ALA A 301 -18.02 27.25 2.31
CA ALA A 301 -17.50 25.98 1.81
C ALA A 301 -16.37 26.17 0.80
N HIS A 302 -15.51 25.17 0.69
CA HIS A 302 -14.51 25.07 -0.38
C HIS A 302 -15.08 24.39 -1.63
N LEU A 303 -14.40 24.53 -2.77
CA LEU A 303 -14.77 23.78 -3.97
C LEU A 303 -14.58 22.28 -3.71
N THR A 304 -15.59 21.46 -4.00
CA THR A 304 -15.54 20.01 -3.75
C THR A 304 -15.29 19.19 -5.02
N ASP A 305 -15.57 19.77 -6.19
CA ASP A 305 -15.39 19.11 -7.48
C ASP A 305 -14.62 20.00 -8.47
N LEU A 306 -13.41 19.56 -8.80
CA LEU A 306 -12.59 20.13 -9.87
C LEU A 306 -12.57 19.23 -11.12
N GLN A 307 -13.15 18.02 -11.06
CA GLN A 307 -13.06 17.06 -12.17
C GLN A 307 -13.92 17.50 -13.37
N HIS A 308 -15.13 18.02 -13.14
CA HIS A 308 -15.97 18.50 -14.23
C HIS A 308 -15.39 19.75 -14.91
N PRO A 309 -14.99 20.82 -14.19
CA PRO A 309 -14.26 21.95 -14.78
C PRO A 309 -13.00 21.50 -15.54
N TRP A 310 -12.19 20.63 -14.91
CA TRP A 310 -10.97 20.10 -15.55
C TRP A 310 -11.26 19.40 -16.87
N ARG A 311 -12.31 18.58 -16.97
CA ARG A 311 -12.66 17.89 -18.22
C ARG A 311 -12.97 18.87 -19.35
N ARG A 312 -13.67 19.98 -19.04
CA ARG A 312 -14.03 21.00 -20.04
C ARG A 312 -12.82 21.83 -20.47
N ILE A 313 -12.03 22.33 -19.51
CA ILE A 313 -10.79 23.06 -19.80
C ILE A 313 -9.81 22.20 -20.61
N ARG A 314 -9.60 20.95 -20.18
CA ARG A 314 -8.72 20.00 -20.88
C ARG A 314 -9.17 19.75 -22.31
N LYS A 315 -10.48 19.62 -22.54
CA LYS A 315 -11.06 19.45 -23.88
C LYS A 315 -10.80 20.69 -24.75
N SER A 316 -10.99 21.89 -24.20
CA SER A 316 -10.70 23.15 -24.88
C SER A 316 -9.21 23.28 -25.24
N ALA A 317 -8.33 22.85 -24.33
CA ALA A 317 -6.88 22.83 -24.54
C ALA A 317 -6.41 21.71 -25.49
N LYS A 318 -7.30 20.80 -25.94
CA LYS A 318 -6.96 19.61 -26.76
C LYS A 318 -5.93 18.68 -26.08
N LEU A 319 -5.96 18.58 -24.75
CA LEU A 319 -5.02 17.81 -23.95
C LEU A 319 -5.58 16.45 -23.51
N ASP A 320 -5.91 15.60 -24.49
CA ASP A 320 -6.51 14.30 -24.21
C ASP A 320 -5.62 13.40 -23.33
N GLY A 321 -6.27 12.68 -22.41
CA GLY A 321 -5.59 11.78 -21.49
C GLY A 321 -4.86 12.44 -20.30
N LEU A 322 -4.73 13.77 -20.26
CA LEU A 322 -4.10 14.48 -19.13
C LEU A 322 -5.01 14.49 -17.89
N ARG A 323 -4.48 14.11 -16.72
CA ARG A 323 -5.17 14.11 -15.43
C ARG A 323 -4.67 15.26 -14.56
N LEU A 324 -5.48 15.73 -13.62
CA LEU A 324 -5.06 16.76 -12.65
C LEU A 324 -3.77 16.39 -11.91
N HIS A 325 -3.57 15.11 -11.56
CA HIS A 325 -2.34 14.68 -10.89
C HIS A 325 -1.10 14.74 -11.80
N ASP A 326 -1.30 14.72 -13.12
CA ASP A 326 -0.20 14.86 -14.07
C ASP A 326 0.34 16.31 -14.07
N LEU A 327 -0.40 17.31 -13.57
CA LEU A 327 0.15 18.67 -13.35
C LEU A 327 1.30 18.65 -12.32
N ARG A 328 1.14 17.88 -11.24
CA ARG A 328 2.21 17.67 -10.26
C ARG A 328 3.39 16.89 -10.85
N HIS A 329 3.13 15.92 -11.72
CA HIS A 329 4.21 15.23 -12.45
C HIS A 329 4.94 16.17 -13.41
N SER A 330 4.20 17.05 -14.08
CA SER A 330 4.75 18.06 -14.99
C SER A 330 5.60 19.10 -14.24
N PHE A 331 5.19 19.55 -13.05
CA PHE A 331 6.00 20.42 -12.20
C PHE A 331 7.35 19.78 -11.84
N ALA A 332 7.32 18.51 -11.43
CA ALA A 332 8.53 17.76 -11.08
C ALA A 332 9.46 17.55 -12.29
N SER A 333 8.86 17.18 -13.44
CA SER A 333 9.57 17.02 -14.71
C SER A 333 10.23 18.32 -15.16
N ARG A 334 9.49 19.44 -15.09
CA ARG A 334 10.01 20.76 -15.44
C ARG A 334 11.18 21.18 -14.55
N GLY A 335 11.09 20.95 -13.24
CA GLY A 335 12.21 21.20 -12.31
C GLY A 335 13.50 20.52 -12.77
N LEU A 336 13.42 19.25 -13.16
CA LEU A 336 14.59 18.51 -13.63
C LEU A 336 15.12 19.04 -14.97
N LEU A 337 14.24 19.44 -15.89
CA LEU A 337 14.63 20.02 -17.18
C LEU A 337 15.31 21.39 -17.03
N VAL A 338 14.96 22.18 -16.01
CA VAL A 338 15.65 23.45 -15.72
C VAL A 338 16.92 23.25 -14.87
N GLY A 339 17.30 22.01 -14.58
CA GLY A 339 18.57 21.65 -13.94
C GLY A 339 18.49 21.39 -12.44
N GLU A 340 17.31 21.38 -11.82
CA GLU A 340 17.17 21.10 -10.39
C GLU A 340 17.47 19.65 -10.02
N GLY A 341 18.15 19.45 -8.90
CA GLY A 341 18.47 18.13 -8.39
C GLY A 341 17.23 17.37 -7.88
N LEU A 342 17.20 16.04 -8.05
CA LEU A 342 16.12 15.19 -7.55
C LEU A 342 15.83 15.35 -6.04
N PRO A 343 16.83 15.52 -5.14
CA PRO A 343 16.55 15.79 -3.73
C PRO A 343 15.77 17.09 -3.51
N MET A 344 16.14 18.16 -4.24
CA MET A 344 15.48 19.46 -4.14
C MET A 344 14.04 19.40 -4.65
N ILE A 345 13.83 18.80 -5.83
CA ILE A 345 12.48 18.55 -6.37
C ILE A 345 11.64 17.73 -5.39
N GLY A 346 12.24 16.72 -4.74
CA GLY A 346 11.59 15.92 -3.71
C GLY A 346 11.13 16.75 -2.51
N LYS A 347 11.98 17.66 -2.03
CA LYS A 347 11.67 18.59 -0.93
C LYS A 347 10.55 19.57 -1.33
N LEU A 348 10.61 20.17 -2.52
CA LEU A 348 9.54 21.05 -3.04
C LEU A 348 8.18 20.34 -3.10
N LEU A 349 8.16 19.07 -3.50
CA LEU A 349 6.94 18.28 -3.59
C LEU A 349 6.46 17.74 -2.24
N GLY A 350 7.27 17.81 -1.18
CA GLY A 350 7.01 17.20 0.12
C GLY A 350 6.97 15.67 0.04
N HIS A 351 7.94 15.06 -0.65
CA HIS A 351 8.14 13.61 -0.63
C HIS A 351 8.97 13.21 0.60
N THR A 352 8.45 12.25 1.38
CA THR A 352 9.17 11.70 2.55
C THR A 352 10.26 10.70 2.15
N GLN A 353 10.21 10.17 0.93
CA GLN A 353 11.14 9.17 0.40
C GLN A 353 11.64 9.59 -0.97
N VAL A 354 12.97 9.63 -1.13
CA VAL A 354 13.67 10.03 -2.37
C VAL A 354 13.24 9.16 -3.56
N GLN A 355 12.96 7.87 -3.33
CA GLN A 355 12.51 6.91 -4.35
C GLN A 355 11.23 7.36 -5.05
N THR A 356 10.39 8.18 -4.40
CA THR A 356 9.17 8.73 -5.02
C THR A 356 9.50 9.70 -6.16
N THR A 357 10.59 10.46 -6.01
CA THR A 357 11.11 11.41 -6.99
C THR A 357 12.02 10.74 -8.02
N ALA A 358 12.70 9.64 -7.66
CA ALA A 358 13.60 8.90 -8.55
C ALA A 358 12.93 8.41 -9.84
N ARG A 359 11.59 8.30 -9.88
CA ARG A 359 10.84 8.00 -11.11
C ARG A 359 11.16 8.99 -12.25
N TYR A 360 11.49 10.26 -11.94
CA TYR A 360 11.77 11.26 -12.96
C TYR A 360 13.22 11.22 -13.47
N ALA A 361 14.10 10.42 -12.87
CA ALA A 361 15.53 10.39 -13.18
C ALA A 361 15.82 10.12 -14.67
N HIS A 362 14.96 9.37 -15.36
CA HIS A 362 15.11 9.08 -16.79
C HIS A 362 15.03 10.34 -17.69
N LEU A 363 14.46 11.43 -17.20
CA LEU A 363 14.38 12.71 -17.93
C LEU A 363 15.68 13.53 -17.81
N ALA A 364 16.63 13.09 -17.00
CA ALA A 364 17.89 13.80 -16.78
C ALA A 364 18.93 13.58 -17.89
N ASN A 365 18.67 12.76 -18.91
CA ASN A 365 19.70 12.37 -19.89
C ASN A 365 20.33 13.57 -20.64
N ASP A 366 19.52 14.53 -21.08
CA ASP A 366 20.03 15.74 -21.73
C ASP A 366 20.70 16.70 -20.73
N PRO A 367 20.11 16.99 -19.55
CA PRO A 367 20.79 17.72 -18.49
C PRO A 367 22.12 17.11 -18.03
N ILE A 368 22.26 15.78 -18.02
CA ILE A 368 23.49 15.06 -17.66
C ILE A 368 24.57 15.32 -18.70
N LYS A 369 24.25 15.26 -20.00
CA LYS A 369 25.20 15.59 -21.06
C LYS A 369 25.65 17.04 -20.96
N SER A 370 24.72 17.98 -20.86
CA SER A 370 25.07 19.40 -20.71
C SER A 370 25.83 19.70 -19.41
N ALA A 371 25.58 18.95 -18.33
CA ALA A 371 26.36 19.07 -17.10
C ALA A 371 27.79 18.53 -17.28
N ALA A 372 27.95 17.41 -17.99
CA ALA A 372 29.26 16.87 -18.34
C ALA A 372 30.04 17.86 -19.22
N ASP A 373 29.40 18.46 -20.22
CA ASP A 373 30.01 19.46 -21.10
C ASP A 373 30.46 20.69 -20.29
N ARG A 374 29.60 21.27 -19.44
CA ARG A 374 29.98 22.40 -18.58
C ARG A 374 31.12 22.09 -17.63
N ILE A 375 31.16 20.88 -17.07
CA ILE A 375 32.25 20.45 -16.17
C ILE A 375 33.55 20.30 -16.98
N ALA A 376 33.48 19.66 -18.14
CA ALA A 376 34.61 19.44 -19.02
C ALA A 376 35.19 20.76 -19.55
N GLU A 377 34.34 21.69 -19.98
CA GLU A 377 34.73 23.05 -20.38
C GLU A 377 35.43 23.77 -19.23
N LYS A 378 34.84 23.78 -18.03
CA LYS A 378 35.45 24.47 -16.88
C LYS A 378 36.79 23.87 -16.45
N ILE A 379 36.93 22.54 -16.53
CA ILE A 379 38.21 21.86 -16.30
C ILE A 379 39.20 22.23 -17.40
N SER A 380 38.78 22.22 -18.67
CA SER A 380 39.59 22.58 -19.83
C SER A 380 40.10 24.02 -19.75
N ASP A 381 39.22 24.98 -19.44
CA ASP A 381 39.56 26.40 -19.28
C ASP A 381 40.59 26.58 -18.15
N SER A 382 40.38 25.89 -17.02
CA SER A 382 41.28 25.95 -15.87
C SER A 382 42.63 25.25 -16.14
N ALA A 383 42.64 24.17 -16.92
CA ALA A 383 43.83 23.40 -17.25
C ALA A 383 44.68 24.04 -18.35
N ASN A 384 44.04 24.78 -19.27
CA ASN A 384 44.72 25.41 -20.41
C ASN A 384 45.19 26.86 -20.11
N GLY A 385 44.84 27.43 -18.95
CA GLY A 385 45.35 28.72 -18.50
C GLY A 385 44.73 29.94 -19.18
N ASP A 386 43.66 29.77 -19.95
CA ASP A 386 42.93 30.87 -20.59
C ASP A 386 41.93 31.48 -19.61
N GLY A 387 42.44 32.31 -18.70
CA GLY A 387 41.62 33.16 -17.83
C GLY A 387 40.84 34.19 -18.65
N LYS A 388 39.63 33.84 -19.11
CA LYS A 388 38.64 34.85 -19.50
C LYS A 388 37.91 35.34 -18.25
N GLU A 389 38.03 36.65 -18.00
CA GLU A 389 37.25 37.36 -16.98
C GLU A 389 35.75 37.12 -17.18
N ILE A 390 35.08 36.80 -16.07
CA ILE A 390 33.66 36.49 -15.98
C ILE A 390 32.89 37.84 -15.94
N PRO A 391 31.72 37.99 -16.59
CA PRO A 391 30.82 39.09 -16.26
C PRO A 391 30.23 38.85 -14.87
N GLU A 392 30.44 39.79 -13.96
CA GLU A 392 29.92 39.74 -12.59
C GLU A 392 28.41 39.44 -12.54
N VAL A 393 28.06 38.37 -11.82
CA VAL A 393 26.69 38.17 -11.34
C VAL A 393 26.53 39.06 -10.11
N SER A 394 25.80 40.16 -10.29
CA SER A 394 25.39 41.11 -9.24
C SER A 394 24.84 40.39 -8.01
N SER A 395 25.63 40.36 -6.93
CA SER A 395 25.19 40.04 -5.57
C SER A 395 24.78 41.32 -4.85
N ALA A 396 23.50 41.66 -4.91
CA ALA A 396 22.89 42.55 -3.93
C ALA A 396 21.98 41.68 -3.04
N ASP A 397 22.16 41.85 -1.73
CA ASP A 397 21.40 41.28 -0.61
C ASP A 397 21.87 39.93 -0.04
N ALA A 398 23.01 39.95 0.65
CA ALA A 398 23.24 39.14 1.85
C ALA A 398 23.90 40.03 2.92
N PRO A 399 23.46 39.97 4.19
CA PRO A 399 23.95 40.85 5.25
C PRO A 399 25.33 40.43 5.75
N ASP A 400 26.14 41.43 6.10
CA ASP A 400 27.48 41.31 6.68
C ASP A 400 27.49 40.43 7.94
N ASP A 401 28.35 39.42 7.96
CA ASP A 401 28.92 38.89 9.21
C ASP A 401 30.40 38.54 9.00
N HIS A 402 31.24 39.13 9.84
CA HIS A 402 32.68 39.04 9.80
C HIS A 402 33.15 37.72 10.43
N SER A 403 33.87 36.88 9.68
CA SER A 403 35.10 36.15 10.10
C SER A 403 35.40 34.96 9.18
N THR A 404 36.29 35.16 8.22
CA THR A 404 36.87 34.06 7.42
C THR A 404 38.39 34.16 7.47
N ASP A 405 38.97 33.77 8.59
CA ASP A 405 40.40 33.47 8.75
C ASP A 405 40.56 32.36 9.80
N ASP A 406 40.08 31.13 9.52
CA ASP A 406 40.44 29.90 10.29
C ASP A 406 40.02 28.56 9.62
N PHE A 407 39.41 28.56 8.43
CA PHE A 407 38.83 27.32 7.86
C PHE A 407 39.75 26.52 6.93
N SER A 408 40.80 27.12 6.37
CA SER A 408 41.69 26.46 5.40
C SER A 408 42.77 25.57 6.05
N GLU A 409 43.20 25.85 7.28
CA GLU A 409 44.26 25.08 7.95
C GLU A 409 43.77 23.77 8.60
N LYS A 410 42.47 23.64 8.91
CA LYS A 410 41.92 22.48 9.64
C LYS A 410 41.48 21.30 8.76
N ILE A 411 41.30 21.50 7.45
CA ILE A 411 40.73 20.47 6.54
C ILE A 411 41.82 19.55 5.95
N THR A 412 43.03 20.07 5.77
CA THR A 412 44.14 19.39 5.08
C THR A 412 44.56 18.04 5.74
N PRO A 413 44.63 17.91 7.08
CA PRO A 413 44.98 16.64 7.72
C PRO A 413 43.88 15.58 7.60
N HIS A 414 42.60 15.99 7.59
CA HIS A 414 41.46 15.06 7.54
C HIS A 414 41.30 14.44 6.16
N LEU A 415 41.49 15.22 5.10
CA LEU A 415 41.50 14.71 3.72
C LEU A 415 42.68 13.77 3.46
N GLN A 416 43.87 14.08 4.00
CA GLN A 416 45.03 13.17 3.91
C GLN A 416 44.79 11.84 4.63
N ALA A 417 44.07 11.85 5.76
CA ALA A 417 43.71 10.63 6.48
C ALA A 417 42.73 9.74 5.68
N ILE A 418 41.74 10.36 5.01
CA ILE A 418 40.76 9.66 4.16
C ILE A 418 41.44 9.01 2.96
N VAL A 419 42.34 9.74 2.27
CA VAL A 419 43.10 9.20 1.14
C VAL A 419 43.94 8.00 1.58
N LYS A 420 44.66 8.10 2.70
CA LYS A 420 45.50 7.01 3.24
C LYS A 420 44.69 5.78 3.66
N ALA A 421 43.46 5.96 4.14
CA ALA A 421 42.55 4.87 4.47
C ALA A 421 42.06 4.13 3.21
N LEU A 422 41.71 4.88 2.16
CA LEU A 422 41.26 4.31 0.88
C LEU A 422 42.39 3.54 0.18
N THR A 423 43.63 4.04 0.21
CA THR A 423 44.79 3.32 -0.37
C THR A 423 45.07 2.00 0.35
N ARG A 424 44.93 1.96 1.68
CA ARG A 424 45.09 0.72 2.48
C ARG A 424 43.99 -0.30 2.21
N GLN A 425 42.76 0.17 1.95
CA GLN A 425 41.64 -0.70 1.61
C GLN A 425 41.84 -1.33 0.22
N ALA A 426 42.25 -0.54 -0.77
CA ALA A 426 42.56 -1.02 -2.11
C ALA A 426 43.69 -2.08 -2.10
N ALA A 427 44.75 -1.86 -1.32
CA ALA A 427 45.85 -2.82 -1.18
C ALA A 427 45.44 -4.15 -0.51
N ARG A 428 44.49 -4.11 0.44
CA ARG A 428 43.96 -5.32 1.10
C ARG A 428 43.08 -6.16 0.17
N GLU A 429 42.34 -5.52 -0.73
CA GLU A 429 41.50 -6.21 -1.71
C GLU A 429 42.34 -6.87 -2.82
N THR A 430 43.43 -6.23 -3.25
CA THR A 430 44.39 -6.84 -4.21
C THR A 430 45.10 -8.05 -3.62
N PHE A 431 45.47 -8.01 -2.32
CA PHE A 431 46.12 -9.13 -1.65
C PHE A 431 45.17 -10.32 -1.41
N LYS A 432 43.88 -10.07 -1.17
CA LYS A 432 42.85 -11.12 -1.09
C LYS A 432 42.60 -11.81 -2.44
N SER A 433 42.62 -11.05 -3.53
CA SER A 433 42.46 -11.56 -4.90
C SER A 433 43.61 -12.51 -5.28
N GLN A 434 44.86 -12.15 -4.98
CA GLN A 434 46.02 -13.00 -5.29
C GLN A 434 46.08 -14.29 -4.46
N ARG A 435 45.54 -14.30 -3.24
CA ARG A 435 45.53 -15.48 -2.37
C ARG A 435 44.48 -16.54 -2.77
N ASN A 436 43.39 -16.12 -3.42
CA ASN A 436 42.34 -17.04 -3.90
C ASN A 436 42.62 -17.63 -5.29
N GLY A 437 43.68 -17.20 -5.98
CA GLY A 437 44.05 -17.68 -7.33
C GLY A 437 45.03 -18.86 -7.37
N ARG A 438 45.50 -19.37 -6.22
CA ARG A 438 46.39 -20.55 -6.14
C ARG A 438 45.67 -21.71 -5.47
N GLY A 439 44.86 -22.45 -6.22
CA GLY A 439 44.19 -23.63 -5.69
C GLY A 439 43.24 -24.26 -6.69
N SER A 440 43.75 -24.69 -7.85
CA SER A 440 43.13 -25.67 -8.76
C SER A 440 44.08 -25.93 -9.92
N ALA A 441 44.90 -26.97 -9.84
CA ALA A 441 45.53 -27.60 -11.00
C ALA A 441 44.84 -28.96 -11.22
N PRO A 442 44.49 -29.36 -12.46
CA PRO A 442 43.85 -30.64 -12.72
C PRO A 442 44.92 -31.74 -12.81
N HIS A 443 44.66 -32.89 -12.20
CA HIS A 443 45.41 -34.12 -12.46
C HIS A 443 44.47 -35.13 -13.13
N SER A 444 44.94 -35.61 -14.27
CA SER A 444 44.37 -36.61 -15.18
C SER A 444 44.37 -38.02 -14.58
N ASP A 445 43.32 -38.79 -14.93
CA ASP A 445 43.23 -40.22 -15.27
C ASP A 445 44.25 -41.23 -14.69
N ASP A 446 43.77 -42.28 -14.00
CA ASP A 446 43.68 -43.66 -14.55
C ASP A 446 43.34 -44.74 -13.48
N GLU A 447 42.49 -45.69 -13.91
CA GLU A 447 42.36 -47.12 -13.59
C GLU A 447 42.46 -47.67 -12.14
N ILE A 448 41.36 -48.26 -11.63
CA ILE A 448 41.07 -49.72 -11.51
C ILE A 448 39.60 -49.91 -11.09
#